data_AF-A0A0N1CA09-F1
#
_entry.id   AF-A0A0N1CA09-F1
#
_cell.length_a   1.000
_cell.length_b   1.000
_cell.length_c   1.000
_cell.angle_alpha   90.00
_cell.angle_beta   90.00
_cell.angle_gamma   90.00
#
_symmetry.space_group_name_H-M   'P 1'
#
loop_
_entity.id
_entity.type
_entity.pdbx_description
1 polymer ?
#
loop_
_entity_poly.entity_id
_entity_poly.type
_entity_poly.pdbx_seq_one_letter_code
_entity_poly.pdbx_strand_id
1 'polypeptide(L)' 'MLDGTLQMTMDRRRACLHQAELCLQRAEVEPARRAFWTAEARKWAARADEDLGPVAVVVERSANQRHSGPGRGRRT' A
#
# COMPACT_ATOMS: atom_id res chain seq x y z
N MET A 1 -5.39 9.93 -27.96
CA MET A 1 -4.36 10.19 -26.93
C MET A 1 -4.90 9.58 -25.65
N LEU A 2 -4.41 8.38 -25.28
CA LEU A 2 -4.87 7.68 -24.07
C LEU A 2 -4.00 8.15 -22.92
N ASP A 3 -4.60 8.98 -22.06
CA ASP A 3 -3.99 9.47 -20.83
C ASP A 3 -3.70 8.27 -19.92
N GLY A 4 -2.43 7.91 -19.80
CA GLY A 4 -1.94 6.71 -19.12
C GLY A 4 -2.00 6.82 -17.61
N THR A 5 -3.19 7.03 -17.06
CA THR A 5 -3.42 6.92 -15.62
C THR A 5 -3.49 5.43 -15.27
N LEU A 6 -2.40 4.87 -14.72
CA LEU A 6 -2.42 3.55 -14.10
C LEU A 6 -3.28 3.62 -12.84
N GLN A 7 -4.58 3.37 -13.01
CA GLN A 7 -5.50 3.25 -11.89
C GLN A 7 -5.22 1.92 -11.19
N MET A 8 -4.33 1.93 -10.21
CA MET A 8 -4.15 0.80 -9.28
C MET A 8 -5.35 0.78 -8.33
N THR A 9 -6.37 -0.01 -8.68
CA THR A 9 -7.49 -0.27 -7.78
C THR A 9 -7.02 -1.26 -6.70
N MET A 10 -6.71 -0.73 -5.51
CA MET A 10 -6.43 -1.58 -4.35
C MET A 10 -7.75 -2.18 -3.87
N ASP A 11 -7.87 -3.51 -3.93
CA ASP A 11 -8.96 -4.23 -3.29
C ASP A 11 -8.77 -4.15 -1.77
N ARG A 12 -9.40 -3.14 -1.16
CA ARG A 12 -9.30 -2.85 0.27
C ARG A 12 -9.62 -4.08 1.12
N ARG A 13 -10.64 -4.85 0.72
CA ARG A 13 -11.04 -6.07 1.40
C ARG A 13 -9.89 -7.07 1.42
N ARG A 14 -9.26 -7.34 0.28
CA ARG A 14 -8.06 -8.21 0.19
C ARG A 14 -6.90 -7.68 1.02
N ALA A 15 -6.63 -6.38 0.99
CA ALA A 15 -5.57 -5.78 1.79
C ALA A 15 -5.82 -5.95 3.31
N CYS A 16 -7.05 -5.72 3.76
CA CYS A 16 -7.43 -5.91 5.16
C CYS A 16 -7.36 -7.39 5.58
N LEU A 17 -7.81 -8.33 4.74
CA LEU A 17 -7.70 -9.75 5.02
C LEU A 17 -6.24 -10.23 5.08
N HIS A 18 -5.39 -9.75 4.17
CA HIS A 18 -3.96 -10.06 4.21
C HIS A 18 -3.31 -9.54 5.51
N GLN A 19 -3.65 -8.33 5.93
CA GLN A 19 -3.15 -7.79 7.19
C GLN A 19 -3.63 -8.59 8.41
N ALA A 20 -4.88 -9.08 8.39
CA ALA A 20 -5.41 -9.94 9.44
C ALA A 20 -4.63 -11.27 9.54
N GLU A 21 -4.28 -11.88 8.41
CA GLU A 21 -3.46 -13.09 8.34
C GLU A 21 -2.06 -12.87 8.94
N LEU A 22 -1.39 -11.77 8.58
CA LEU A 22 -0.09 -11.42 9.17
C LEU A 22 -0.16 -11.26 10.69
N CYS A 23 -1.25 -10.68 11.21
CA CYS A 23 -1.47 -10.60 12.64
C CYS A 23 -1.64 -11.99 13.28
N LEU A 24 -2.35 -12.92 12.64
CA LEU A 24 -2.49 -14.29 13.15
C LEU A 24 -1.15 -15.04 13.17
N GLN A 25 -0.35 -14.94 12.10
CA GLN A 25 1.01 -15.50 12.07
C GLN A 25 1.87 -14.91 13.20
N ARG A 26 1.74 -13.59 13.46
CA ARG A 26 2.41 -12.92 14.57
C ARG A 26 1.99 -13.48 15.93
N ALA A 27 0.72 -13.84 16.08
CA ALA A 27 0.18 -14.43 17.29
C ALA A 27 0.75 -15.82 17.58
N GLU A 28 1.17 -16.56 16.55
CA GLU A 28 1.83 -17.86 16.68
C GLU A 28 3.30 -17.72 17.10
N VAL A 29 4.02 -16.74 16.55
CA VAL A 29 5.44 -16.51 16.87
C VAL A 29 5.64 -15.73 18.19
N GLU A 30 4.67 -14.94 18.62
CA GLU A 30 4.71 -14.14 19.86
C GLU A 30 3.60 -14.56 20.85
N PRO A 31 3.69 -15.74 21.50
CA PRO A 31 2.62 -16.28 22.34
C PRO A 31 2.27 -15.37 23.53
N ALA A 32 3.25 -14.65 24.09
CA ALA A 32 3.03 -13.67 25.16
C ALA A 32 2.12 -12.50 24.74
N ARG A 33 1.99 -12.24 23.43
CA ARG A 33 1.13 -11.20 22.85
C ARG A 33 0.02 -11.78 21.98
N ARG A 34 -0.23 -13.08 22.06
CA ARG A 34 -1.21 -13.78 21.22
C ARG A 34 -2.59 -13.12 21.25
N ALA A 35 -3.07 -12.75 22.44
CA ALA A 35 -4.35 -12.09 22.61
C ALA A 35 -4.40 -10.72 21.91
N PHE A 36 -3.32 -9.93 22.00
CA PHE A 36 -3.18 -8.65 21.31
C PHE A 36 -3.22 -8.83 19.79
N TRP A 37 -2.39 -9.74 19.25
CA TRP A 37 -2.32 -9.99 17.82
C TRP A 37 -3.62 -10.58 17.25
N THR A 38 -4.29 -11.44 18.01
CA THR A 38 -5.61 -11.97 17.64
C THR A 38 -6.67 -10.87 17.64
N ALA A 39 -6.62 -9.93 18.60
CA ALA A 39 -7.52 -8.78 18.63
C ALA A 39 -7.28 -7.83 17.44
N GLU A 40 -6.01 -7.58 17.08
CA GLU A 40 -5.68 -6.80 15.88
C GLU A 40 -6.16 -7.48 14.59
N ALA A 41 -5.98 -8.79 14.46
CA ALA A 41 -6.49 -9.55 13.31
C ALA A 41 -8.02 -9.38 13.14
N ARG A 42 -8.77 -9.43 14.25
CA ARG A 42 -10.23 -9.22 14.24
C ARG A 42 -10.62 -7.82 13.80
N LYS A 43 -9.87 -6.78 14.20
CA LYS A 43 -10.12 -5.39 13.74
C LYS A 43 -9.92 -5.27 12.23
N TRP A 44 -8.88 -5.89 11.68
CA TRP A 44 -8.63 -5.90 10.24
C TRP A 44 -9.69 -6.69 9.48
N ALA A 45 -10.14 -7.83 9.99
CA ALA A 45 -11.26 -8.57 9.41
C ALA A 45 -12.56 -7.74 9.40
N ALA A 46 -12.90 -7.09 10.51
CA ALA A 46 -14.09 -6.22 10.57
C ALA A 46 -14.03 -5.08 9.54
N ARG A 47 -12.86 -4.44 9.37
CA ARG A 47 -12.64 -3.41 8.34
C ARG A 47 -12.75 -3.92 6.90
N ALA A 48 -12.57 -5.22 6.69
CA ALA A 48 -12.71 -5.84 5.38
C ALA A 48 -14.19 -6.01 4.98
N ASP A 49 -15.08 -6.12 5.97
CA ASP A 49 -16.53 -6.21 5.80
C ASP A 49 -17.23 -4.84 5.83
N GLU A 50 -16.53 -3.76 6.22
CA GLU A 50 -17.06 -2.40 6.08
C GLU A 50 -17.18 -2.02 4.59
N ASP A 51 -18.41 -1.87 4.11
CA ASP A 51 -18.71 -1.42 2.75
C ASP A 51 -18.43 0.08 2.62
N LEU A 52 -17.19 0.41 2.25
CA LEU A 52 -16.71 1.79 2.08
C LEU A 52 -16.48 2.17 0.62
N GLY A 53 -16.93 1.32 -0.32
CA GLY A 53 -16.69 1.49 -1.76
C GLY A 53 -15.21 1.40 -2.16
N PRO A 54 -14.91 1.47 -3.47
CA PRO A 54 -13.55 1.39 -3.98
C PRO A 54 -12.73 2.63 -3.62
N VAL A 55 -11.54 2.43 -3.05
CA VAL A 55 -10.57 3.51 -2.78
C VAL A 55 -9.67 3.66 -4.01
N ALA A 56 -9.77 4.80 -4.71
CA ALA A 56 -8.88 5.15 -5.80
C ALA A 56 -7.68 5.94 -5.27
N VAL A 57 -6.47 5.41 -5.47
CA VAL A 57 -5.22 6.14 -5.20
C VAL A 57 -4.73 6.72 -6.53
N VAL A 58 -4.74 8.04 -6.64
CA VAL A 58 -4.15 8.76 -7.78
C VAL A 58 -2.69 9.05 -7.44
N VAL A 59 -1.78 8.34 -8.09
CA VAL A 59 -0.34 8.64 -7.99
C VAL A 59 0.00 9.62 -9.09
N GLU A 60 0.09 10.92 -8.76
CA GLU A 60 0.61 11.91 -9.68
C GLU A 60 2.12 11.69 -9.87
N ARG A 61 2.50 11.28 -11.09
CA ARG A 61 3.91 11.11 -11.45
C ARG A 61 4.51 12.48 -11.69
N SER A 62 5.03 13.12 -10.64
CA SER A 62 5.79 14.38 -10.76
C SER A 62 6.95 14.21 -11.76
N ALA A 63 6.81 14.82 -12.93
CA ALA A 63 7.83 14.85 -13.99
C ALA A 63 9.01 15.79 -13.66
N ASN A 64 9.48 15.78 -12.42
CA ASN A 64 10.60 16.61 -11.98
C ASN A 64 11.83 15.78 -11.59
N GLN A 65 12.20 14.83 -12.45
CA GLN A 65 13.59 14.39 -12.54
C GLN A 65 14.24 15.09 -13.73
N ARG A 66 14.37 16.42 -13.65
CA ARG A 66 15.42 17.12 -14.40
C ARG A 66 16.74 16.71 -13.77
N HIS A 67 17.31 15.63 -14.27
CA HIS A 67 18.73 15.35 -14.13
C HIS A 67 19.48 16.51 -14.81
N SER A 68 19.80 17.53 -14.02
CA SER A 68 20.77 18.55 -14.37
C SER A 68 22.16 17.92 -14.36
N GLY A 69 22.50 17.16 -15.42
CA GLY A 69 23.87 16.80 -15.72
C GLY A 69 24.58 18.00 -16.34
N PRO A 70 25.77 18.42 -15.87
CA PRO A 70 26.46 19.56 -16.44
C PRO A 70 27.03 19.18 -17.81
N GLY A 71 26.42 19.70 -18.87
CA GLY A 71 27.05 19.74 -20.19
C GLY A 71 28.24 20.69 -20.17
N ARG A 72 29.46 20.15 -19.98
CA ARG A 72 30.70 20.84 -20.37
C ARG A 72 31.25 20.19 -21.63
N GLY A 73 30.70 20.61 -22.76
CA GLY A 73 31.30 20.48 -24.08
C GLY A 73 31.42 21.87 -24.72
N ARG A 74 32.56 22.54 -24.52
CA ARG A 74 33.02 23.71 -25.30
C ARG A 74 34.53 23.84 -25.05
N ARG A 75 35.39 23.36 -25.94
CA ARG A 75 35.88 24.00 -27.19
C ARG A 75 36.82 25.17 -26.89
N THR A 76 38.12 24.90 -26.93
CA THR A 76 39.20 25.70 -27.56
C THR A 76 40.37 24.77 -27.81
#